data_AF-A0A6A6IFY1-F1
#
_entry.id   AF-A0A6A6IFY1-F1
#
_cell.length_a   1.000
_cell.length_b   1.000
_cell.length_c   1.000
_cell.angle_alpha   90.00
_cell.angle_beta   90.00
_cell.angle_gamma   90.00
#
_symmetry.space_group_name_H-M   'P 1'
#
loop_
_entity.id
_entity.type
_entity.pdbx_description
1 polymer ?
#
loop_
_entity_poly.entity_id
_entity_poly.type
_entity_poly.pdbx_seq_one_letter_code
_entity_poly.pdbx_strand_id
1 'polypeptide(L)' 'MTPDADAIANCVLSAFDELPEKRKPRPRGDGSREWVPLAGIVLVKGTAAMQAQQSWSKLILII' A
#
# COMPACT_ATOMS: atom_id res chain seq x y z
N MET A 1 -11.25 17.78 4.01
CA MET A 1 -11.44 16.49 3.33
C MET A 1 -10.75 15.44 4.17
N THR A 2 -11.51 14.60 4.85
CA THR A 2 -10.96 13.43 5.54
C THR A 2 -10.52 12.42 4.48
N PRO A 3 -9.28 11.89 4.55
CA PRO A 3 -8.88 10.78 3.69
C PRO A 3 -9.84 9.61 3.85
N ASP A 4 -10.23 8.99 2.74
CA ASP A 4 -11.04 7.77 2.76
C ASP A 4 -10.17 6.58 3.19
N ALA A 5 -10.60 5.87 4.23
CA ALA A 5 -9.88 4.74 4.80
C ALA A 5 -9.72 3.60 3.79
N ASP A 6 -10.75 3.34 2.99
CA ASP A 6 -10.71 2.28 1.98
C ASP A 6 -9.74 2.65 0.85
N ALA A 7 -9.72 3.92 0.45
CA ALA A 7 -8.75 4.41 -0.52
C ALA A 7 -7.29 4.26 -0.02
N ILE A 8 -7.03 4.51 1.26
CA ILE A 8 -5.70 4.31 1.87
C ILE A 8 -5.34 2.81 1.86
N ALA A 9 -6.24 1.94 2.33
CA ALA A 9 -6.00 0.50 2.38
C ALA A 9 -5.72 -0.08 0.99
N ASN A 10 -6.53 0.30 0.00
CA ASN A 10 -6.34 -0.14 -1.39
C ASN A 10 -5.02 0.35 -1.99
N CYS A 11 -4.58 1.58 -1.66
CA CYS A 11 -3.29 2.08 -2.10
C CYS A 11 -2.13 1.25 -1.53
N VAL A 12 -2.20 0.88 -0.24
CA VAL A 12 -1.17 0.04 0.41
C VAL A 12 -1.15 -1.36 -0.18
N LEU A 13 -2.31 -1.98 -0.38
CA LEU A 13 -2.43 -3.33 -0.95
C LEU A 13 -1.91 -3.41 -2.38
N SER A 14 -2.32 -2.47 -3.24
CA SER A 14 -1.84 -2.40 -4.62
C SER A 14 -0.31 -2.25 -4.69
N ALA A 15 0.24 -1.38 -3.83
CA ALA A 15 1.68 -1.18 -3.75
C ALA A 15 2.42 -2.44 -3.23
N PHE A 16 1.81 -3.20 -2.32
CA PHE A 16 2.34 -4.47 -1.84
C PHE A 16 2.33 -5.56 -2.93
N ASP A 17 1.27 -5.62 -3.74
CA ASP A 17 1.14 -6.62 -4.81
C ASP A 17 2.20 -6.45 -5.90
N GLU A 18 2.60 -5.21 -6.20
CA GLU A 18 3.66 -4.90 -7.17
C GLU A 18 5.07 -5.26 -6.68
N LEU A 19 5.26 -5.55 -5.39
CA LEU A 19 6.59 -5.88 -4.86
C LEU A 19 7.12 -7.19 -5.46
N PRO A 20 8.43 -7.30 -5.72
CA PRO A 20 9.04 -8.57 -6.11
C PRO A 20 8.78 -9.64 -5.05
N GLU A 21 8.58 -10.89 -5.47
CA GLU A 21 8.26 -12.00 -4.54
C GLU A 21 9.28 -12.16 -3.40
N LYS A 22 10.56 -11.86 -3.64
CA LYS A 22 11.62 -11.87 -2.59
C LYS A 22 11.40 -10.86 -1.44
N ARG A 23 10.51 -9.89 -1.63
CA ARG A 23 10.12 -8.88 -0.62
C ARG A 23 8.79 -9.23 0.07
N LYS A 24 8.12 -10.31 -0.35
CA LYS A 24 6.87 -10.78 0.24
C LYS A 24 7.15 -11.89 1.24
N PRO A 25 6.24 -12.12 2.21
CA PRO A 25 6.35 -13.22 3.16
C PRO A 25 6.46 -14.55 2.42
N ARG A 26 7.39 -15.40 2.86
CA ARG A 26 7.64 -16.68 2.18
C ARG A 26 6.43 -17.60 2.32
N PRO A 27 6.00 -18.27 1.25
CA PRO A 27 5.08 -19.40 1.36
C PRO A 27 5.72 -20.49 2.21
N ARG A 28 5.00 -21.01 3.19
CA ARG A 28 5.33 -22.27 3.88
C ARG A 28 5.00 -23.45 2.95
N GLY A 29 5.66 -24.58 3.20
CA GLY A 29 5.49 -25.80 2.40
C GLY A 29 4.08 -26.40 2.42
N ASP A 30 3.21 -25.92 3.31
CA ASP A 30 1.79 -26.26 3.41
C ASP A 30 0.87 -25.35 2.58
N GLY A 31 1.44 -24.41 1.80
CA GLY A 31 0.69 -23.44 1.00
C GLY A 31 0.17 -22.25 1.81
N SER A 32 0.35 -22.23 3.13
CA SER A 32 0.08 -21.05 3.96
C SER A 32 1.19 -20.01 3.74
N ARG A 33 0.87 -18.71 3.84
CA ARG A 33 1.90 -17.67 3.96
C ARG A 33 2.14 -17.39 5.44
N GLU A 34 3.35 -16.97 5.77
CA GLU A 34 3.63 -16.42 7.09
C GLU A 34 2.67 -15.25 7.37
N TRP A 35 1.94 -15.31 8.49
CA TRP A 35 1.07 -14.23 8.91
C TRP A 35 1.93 -13.12 9.48
N VAL A 36 2.16 -12.08 8.67
CA VAL A 36 2.78 -10.85 9.13
C VAL A 36 1.79 -9.70 8.95
N PRO A 37 1.68 -8.78 9.92
CA PRO A 37 0.87 -7.59 9.74
C PRO A 37 1.45 -6.74 8.60
N LEU A 38 0.60 -6.30 7.67
CA LEU A 38 0.98 -5.35 6.64
C LEU A 38 0.74 -3.93 7.15
N ALA A 39 1.78 -3.10 7.09
CA ALA A 39 1.68 -1.66 7.34
C ALA A 39 2.18 -0.88 6.12
N GLY A 40 1.62 0.31 5.90
CA GLY A 40 2.02 1.20 4.82
C GLY A 40 1.70 2.64 5.14
N ILE A 41 2.52 3.56 4.61
CA ILE A 41 2.34 5.00 4.76
C ILE A 41 1.92 5.56 3.42
N VAL A 42 0.85 6.36 3.41
CA VAL A 42 0.28 6.93 2.19
C VAL A 42 0.39 8.46 2.26
N LEU A 43 1.12 9.03 1.29
CA LEU A 43 1.24 10.48 1.15
C LEU A 43 0.09 11.01 0.29
N VAL A 44 -0.71 11.93 0.85
CA VAL A 44 -1.76 12.63 0.12
C VAL A 44 -1.33 14.09 -0.10
N LYS A 45 -1.21 14.51 -1.36
CA LYS A 45 -1.05 15.92 -1.68
C LYS A 45 -2.41 16.60 -1.53
N GLY A 46 -2.57 17.40 -0.46
CA GLY A 46 -3.76 18.22 -0.27
C GLY A 46 -3.92 19.19 -1.43
N THR A 47 -5.01 19.09 -2.17
CA THR A 47 -5.37 20.11 -3.17
C THR A 47 -6.05 21.26 -2.43
N ALA A 48 -5.37 22.39 -2.29
CA ALA A 48 -6.08 23.65 -2.22
C ALA A 48 -6.77 23.83 -3.58
N ALA A 49 -8.08 23.58 -3.61
CA ALA A 49 -8.97 23.62 -4.76
C ALA A 49 -8.80 22.52 -5.82
N MET A 50 -9.97 22.06 -6.30
CA MET A 50 -10.26 20.97 -7.24
C MET A 50 -9.30 20.87 -8.43
N GLN A 51 -8.88 19.65 -8.80
CA GLN A 51 -9.38 18.90 -9.96
C GLN A 51 -8.48 17.70 -10.27
N ALA A 52 -9.16 16.63 -10.69
CA ALA A 52 -8.77 15.41 -11.40
C ALA A 52 -7.28 15.09 -11.62
N GLN A 53 -6.96 13.80 -11.45
CA GLN A 53 -5.70 13.12 -11.78
C GLN A 53 -4.62 13.21 -10.69
N GLN A 54 -4.85 12.51 -9.57
CA GLN A 54 -3.83 12.33 -8.55
C GLN A 54 -2.89 11.18 -8.97
N SER A 55 -1.71 11.53 -9.46
CA SER A 55 -0.57 10.61 -9.61
C SER A 55 0.10 10.42 -8.25
N TRP A 56 0.15 9.19 -7.75
CA TRP A 56 0.67 8.85 -6.41
C TRP A 56 2.16 8.51 -6.51
N SER A 57 3.02 9.31 -5.88
CA SER A 57 4.45 9.02 -5.75
C SER A 57 4.69 8.08 -4.57
N LYS A 58 5.29 6.92 -4.87
CA LYS A 58 5.46 5.77 -3.97
C LYS A 58 6.64 5.97 -3.01
N LEU A 59 6.41 5.79 -1.72
CA LEU A 59 7.45 5.54 -0.70
C LEU A 59 6.90 4.47 0.24
N ILE A 60 7.46 3.26 0.14
CA ILE A 60 7.08 2.12 0.99
C ILE A 60 8.27 1.78 1.88
N LEU A 61 8.07 1.88 3.19
CA LEU A 61 8.93 1.24 4.19
C LEU A 61 8.14 0.05 4.76
N ILE A 62 8.67 -1.16 4.57
CA ILE A 62 8.16 -2.39 5.18
C ILE A 62 9.09 -2.67 6.37
N ILE A 63 8.53 -2.68 7.58
CA ILE A 63 9.17 -3.21 8.79
C ILE A 63 8.75 -4.66 8.99
#